data_AF-A0A2M6Z3N7-F1
#
_entry.id   AF-A0A2M6Z3N7-F1
#
_cell.length_a   1.000
_cell.length_b   1.000
_cell.length_c   1.000
_cell.angle_alpha   90.00
_cell.angle_beta   90.00
_cell.angle_gamma   90.00
#
_symmetry.space_group_name_H-M   'P 1'
#
loop_
_entity.id
_entity.type
_entity.pdbx_description
1 polymer ?
#
loop_
_entity_poly.entity_id
_entity_poly.type
_entity_poly.pdbx_seq_one_letter_code
_entity_poly.pdbx_strand_id
1 'polypeptide(L)'
;MAEELSKKTEEGQAAEDKTTNAFLSPEGIIMLGLAIAVDGLEFVLDIIPSGVTQILSIILDVCAFAIIGSWMLWRSQSITAPTKAVSRLSKAAKWLKPLCMITELIPVLSSFVPLWVVAVWFELKS
;
A
#
# COMPACT_ATOMS: atom_id res chain seq x y z
N MET A 1 -25.45 32.89 2.92
CA MET A 1 -24.34 32.72 3.88
C MET A 1 -24.63 31.62 4.91
N ALA A 2 -25.76 31.67 5.64
CA ALA A 2 -26.13 30.59 6.58
C ALA A 2 -26.43 29.24 5.90
N GLU A 3 -27.06 29.27 4.73
CA GLU A 3 -27.43 28.07 3.95
C GLU A 3 -26.19 27.37 3.33
N GLU A 4 -25.20 28.14 2.87
CA GLU A 4 -23.91 27.59 2.39
C GLU A 4 -23.07 26.98 3.52
N LEU A 5 -23.14 27.54 4.72
CA LEU A 5 -22.47 27.00 5.91
C LEU A 5 -23.08 25.66 6.33
N SER A 6 -24.42 25.55 6.34
CA SER A 6 -25.12 24.29 6.64
C SER A 6 -24.74 23.19 5.66
N LYS A 7 -24.71 23.51 4.36
CA LYS A 7 -24.37 22.54 3.32
C LYS A 7 -22.91 22.07 3.40
N LYS A 8 -21.96 22.96 3.70
CA LYS A 8 -20.54 22.60 3.91
C LYS A 8 -20.35 21.70 5.14
N THR A 9 -21.11 21.93 6.20
CA THR A 9 -21.05 21.11 7.42
C THR A 9 -21.62 19.71 7.17
N GLU A 10 -22.74 19.60 6.46
CA GLU A 10 -23.34 18.30 6.11
C GLU A 10 -22.47 17.49 5.13
N GLU A 11 -21.87 18.13 4.13
CA GLU A 11 -20.94 17.47 3.20
C GLU A 11 -19.64 17.03 3.92
N GLY A 12 -19.16 17.83 4.88
CA GLY A 12 -18.00 17.49 5.71
C GLY A 12 -18.27 16.30 6.64
N GLN A 13 -19.42 16.30 7.33
CA GLN A 13 -19.82 15.19 8.21
C GLN A 13 -20.08 13.91 7.43
N ALA A 14 -20.74 13.98 6.27
CA ALA A 14 -20.99 12.82 5.43
C ALA A 14 -19.70 12.20 4.85
N ALA A 15 -18.66 12.99 4.60
CA ALA A 15 -17.35 12.50 4.17
C ALA A 15 -16.56 11.85 5.32
N GLU A 16 -16.64 12.44 6.52
CA GLU A 16 -15.98 11.94 7.74
C GLU A 16 -16.62 10.62 8.23
N ASP A 17 -17.95 10.51 8.17
CA ASP A 17 -18.66 9.27 8.53
C ASP A 17 -18.34 8.13 7.56
N LYS A 18 -18.23 8.41 6.26
CA LYS A 18 -17.86 7.39 5.26
C LYS A 18 -16.44 6.86 5.46
N THR A 19 -15.48 7.73 5.75
CA THR A 19 -14.09 7.33 6.00
C THR A 19 -13.94 6.61 7.34
N THR A 20 -14.58 7.11 8.40
CA THR A 20 -14.58 6.46 9.73
C THR A 20 -15.18 5.05 9.65
N ASN A 21 -16.26 4.89 8.89
CA ASN A 21 -16.87 3.58 8.65
C ASN A 21 -15.98 2.64 7.81
N ALA A 22 -15.16 3.16 6.90
CA ALA A 22 -14.21 2.36 6.13
C ALA A 22 -13.07 1.82 7.02
N PHE A 23 -12.51 2.65 7.93
CA PHE A 23 -11.46 2.22 8.86
C PHE A 23 -11.96 1.23 9.92
N LEU A 24 -13.19 1.41 10.41
CA LEU A 24 -13.79 0.52 11.41
C LEU A 24 -14.52 -0.68 10.79
N SER A 25 -14.56 -0.78 9.47
CA SER A 25 -15.10 -1.96 8.80
C SER A 25 -14.24 -3.19 9.15
N PRO A 26 -14.84 -4.39 9.28
CA PRO A 26 -14.09 -5.62 9.52
C PRO A 26 -12.98 -5.82 8.49
N GLU A 27 -13.26 -5.45 7.24
CA GLU A 27 -12.29 -5.48 6.14
C GLU A 27 -11.11 -4.52 6.37
N GLY A 28 -11.39 -3.26 6.73
CA GLY A 28 -10.36 -2.26 7.01
C GLY A 28 -9.46 -2.65 8.19
N ILE A 29 -10.04 -3.22 9.25
CA ILE A 29 -9.29 -3.71 10.41
C ILE A 29 -8.37 -4.87 10.01
N ILE A 30 -8.86 -5.84 9.24
CA ILE A 30 -8.07 -7.00 8.78
C ILE A 30 -6.92 -6.52 7.89
N MET A 31 -7.19 -5.62 6.95
CA MET A 31 -6.18 -5.19 5.98
C MET A 31 -5.15 -4.25 6.59
N LEU A 32 -5.56 -3.35 7.47
CA LEU A 32 -4.62 -2.49 8.20
C LEU A 32 -3.77 -3.32 9.17
N GLY A 33 -4.37 -4.31 9.85
CA GLY A 33 -3.63 -5.25 10.69
C GLY A 33 -2.61 -6.08 9.91
N LEU A 34 -2.99 -6.57 8.72
CA LEU A 34 -2.08 -7.30 7.82
C LEU A 34 -0.92 -6.40 7.37
N ALA A 35 -1.21 -5.16 6.99
CA ALA A 35 -0.20 -4.20 6.57
C ALA A 35 0.81 -3.89 7.69
N ILE A 36 0.33 -3.67 8.92
CA ILE A 36 1.19 -3.50 10.11
C ILE A 36 2.07 -4.72 10.34
N ALA A 37 1.51 -5.92 10.20
CA ALA A 37 2.25 -7.16 10.38
C ALA A 37 3.34 -7.36 9.32
N VAL A 38 3.05 -7.01 8.06
CA VAL A 38 4.02 -7.06 6.95
C VAL A 38 5.15 -6.07 7.18
N ASP A 39 4.83 -4.77 7.37
CA ASP A 39 5.86 -3.73 7.60
C ASP A 39 6.68 -4.03 8.87
N GLY A 40 6.02 -4.52 9.93
CA GLY A 40 6.69 -4.90 11.17
C GLY A 40 7.62 -6.11 11.00
N LEU A 41 7.23 -7.09 10.18
CA LEU A 41 8.08 -8.25 9.90
C LEU A 41 9.25 -7.88 8.97
N GLU A 42 9.03 -7.03 7.98
CA GLU A 42 10.10 -6.46 7.14
C GLU A 42 11.13 -5.74 8.01
N PHE A 43 10.67 -4.86 8.92
CA PHE A 43 11.53 -4.15 9.86
C PHE A 43 12.35 -5.09 10.76
N VAL A 44 11.76 -6.20 11.24
CA VAL A 44 12.48 -7.19 12.05
C VAL A 44 13.51 -7.97 11.22
N LEU A 45 13.18 -8.31 9.98
CA LEU A 45 14.09 -9.00 9.06
C LEU A 45 15.28 -8.11 8.66
N ASP A 46 15.06 -6.81 8.54
CA ASP A 46 16.10 -5.81 8.24
C ASP A 46 17.09 -5.58 9.37
N ILE A 47 16.67 -5.74 10.64
CA ILE A 47 17.56 -5.59 11.82
C ILE A 47 18.67 -6.66 11.84
N ILE A 48 18.43 -7.83 11.26
CA ILE A 48 19.39 -8.94 11.25
C ILE A 48 20.01 -9.02 9.86
N PRO A 49 21.19 -8.42 9.62
CA PRO A 49 21.84 -8.47 8.31
C PRO A 49 22.39 -9.87 8.05
N SER A 50 21.58 -10.70 7.40
CA SER A 50 21.98 -12.03 6.93
C SER A 50 21.48 -12.23 5.50
N GLY A 51 22.24 -12.94 4.66
CA GLY A 51 21.78 -13.19 3.28
C GLY A 51 20.45 -13.96 3.21
N VAL A 52 20.07 -14.67 4.27
CA VAL A 52 18.80 -15.40 4.38
C VAL A 52 17.62 -14.47 4.68
N THR A 53 17.81 -13.46 5.55
CA THR A 53 16.76 -12.49 5.90
C THR A 53 16.40 -11.61 4.71
N GLN A 54 17.37 -11.27 3.86
CA GLN A 54 17.12 -10.52 2.62
C GLN A 54 16.24 -11.30 1.63
N ILE A 55 16.48 -12.61 1.46
CA ILE A 55 15.64 -13.47 0.61
C ILE A 55 14.21 -13.57 1.18
N LEU A 56 14.08 -13.73 2.50
CA LEU A 56 12.79 -13.77 3.18
C LEU A 56 12.03 -12.45 3.05
N SER A 57 12.73 -11.30 3.12
CA SER A 57 12.13 -9.98 2.92
C SER A 57 11.55 -9.84 1.52
N ILE A 58 12.30 -10.26 0.49
CA ILE A 58 11.81 -10.25 -0.91
C ILE A 58 10.56 -11.14 -1.06
N ILE A 59 10.55 -12.33 -0.44
CA ILE A 59 9.39 -13.22 -0.49
C ILE A 59 8.18 -12.57 0.19
N LEU A 60 8.40 -11.96 1.36
CA LEU A 60 7.37 -11.27 2.12
C LEU A 60 6.74 -10.13 1.30
N ASP A 61 7.55 -9.30 0.65
CA ASP A 61 7.08 -8.21 -0.22
C ASP A 61 6.27 -8.72 -1.41
N VAL A 62 6.71 -9.81 -2.05
CA VAL A 62 5.97 -10.42 -3.16
C VAL A 62 4.62 -10.96 -2.68
N CYS A 63 4.57 -11.59 -1.51
CA CYS A 63 3.33 -12.06 -0.90
C CYS A 63 2.40 -10.91 -0.51
N ALA A 64 2.95 -9.86 0.12
CA ALA A 64 2.21 -8.66 0.50
C ALA A 64 1.63 -7.95 -0.72
N PHE A 65 2.43 -7.79 -1.78
CA PHE A 65 1.99 -7.24 -3.05
C PHE A 65 0.84 -8.07 -3.66
N ALA A 66 0.96 -9.40 -3.66
CA ALA A 66 -0.08 -10.27 -4.20
C ALA A 66 -1.39 -10.18 -3.39
N ILE A 67 -1.31 -10.15 -2.05
CA ILE A 67 -2.51 -10.15 -1.19
C ILE A 67 -3.11 -8.74 -1.09
N ILE A 68 -2.34 -7.77 -0.59
CA ILE A 68 -2.78 -6.39 -0.39
C ILE A 68 -3.06 -5.73 -1.74
N GLY A 69 -2.18 -5.90 -2.73
CA GLY A 69 -2.38 -5.34 -4.06
C GLY A 69 -3.62 -5.92 -4.77
N SER A 70 -3.86 -7.24 -4.70
CA SER A 70 -5.08 -7.81 -5.29
C SER A 70 -6.34 -7.36 -4.55
N TRP A 71 -6.27 -7.21 -3.22
CA TRP A 71 -7.36 -6.65 -2.43
C TRP A 71 -7.68 -5.21 -2.83
N MET A 72 -6.66 -4.33 -2.93
CA MET A 72 -6.83 -2.95 -3.39
C MET A 72 -7.50 -2.91 -4.77
N LEU A 73 -7.06 -3.77 -5.70
CA LEU A 73 -7.67 -3.86 -7.04
C LEU A 73 -9.14 -4.28 -7.01
N TRP A 74 -9.53 -5.15 -6.07
CA TRP A 74 -10.92 -5.56 -5.92
C TRP A 74 -11.75 -4.46 -5.26
N ARG A 75 -11.24 -3.85 -4.19
CA ARG A 75 -11.91 -2.73 -3.51
C ARG A 75 -12.11 -1.53 -4.44
N SER A 76 -11.13 -1.23 -5.26
CA SER A 76 -11.15 -0.19 -6.29
C SER A 76 -11.82 -0.61 -7.61
N GLN A 77 -12.82 -1.50 -7.63
CA GLN A 77 -13.51 -1.97 -8.86
C GLN A 77 -14.21 -0.87 -9.72
N SER A 78 -13.90 0.42 -9.54
CA SER A 78 -14.12 1.51 -10.53
C SER A 78 -12.85 1.99 -11.27
N ILE A 79 -11.68 1.38 -11.10
CA ILE A 79 -10.49 1.74 -11.89
C ILE A 79 -10.30 0.69 -12.98
N THR A 80 -10.76 1.03 -14.18
CA THR A 80 -10.29 0.48 -15.45
C THR A 80 -8.77 0.46 -15.40
N ALA A 81 -8.15 -0.69 -15.07
CA ALA A 81 -6.71 -0.82 -15.10
C ALA A 81 -6.26 -0.38 -16.49
N PRO A 82 -5.51 0.73 -16.64
CA PRO A 82 -5.08 1.13 -17.95
C PRO A 82 -4.12 0.04 -18.41
N THR A 83 -4.50 -0.72 -19.42
CA THR A 83 -3.66 -1.72 -20.12
C THR A 83 -2.28 -1.16 -20.52
N LYS A 84 -2.14 0.16 -20.51
CA LYS A 84 -0.87 0.91 -20.64
C LYS A 84 0.10 0.76 -19.45
N ALA A 85 -0.36 0.55 -18.21
CA ALA A 85 0.52 0.33 -17.05
C ALA A 85 1.17 -1.05 -17.10
N VAL A 86 0.41 -2.08 -17.45
CA VAL A 86 0.89 -3.46 -17.64
C VAL A 86 1.90 -3.54 -18.80
N SER A 87 1.64 -2.83 -19.91
CA SER A 87 2.58 -2.78 -21.05
C SER A 87 3.81 -1.90 -20.82
N ARG A 88 3.80 -1.00 -19.82
CA ARG A 88 5.00 -0.27 -19.37
C ARG A 88 5.84 -1.12 -18.41
N LEU A 89 5.21 -1.97 -17.60
CA LEU A 89 5.92 -2.92 -16.72
C LEU A 89 6.75 -3.93 -17.54
N SER A 90 6.26 -4.40 -18.69
CA SER A 90 7.02 -5.29 -19.57
C SER A 90 8.20 -4.63 -20.28
N LYS A 91 8.13 -3.31 -20.52
CA LYS A 91 9.28 -2.52 -21.02
C LYS A 91 10.27 -2.17 -19.92
N ALA A 92 9.79 -1.87 -18.71
CA ALA A 92 10.61 -1.63 -17.53
C ALA A 92 11.39 -2.90 -17.12
N ALA A 93 10.83 -4.10 -17.33
CA ALA A 93 11.50 -5.38 -17.07
C ALA A 93 12.85 -5.55 -17.82
N LYS A 94 13.05 -4.89 -18.97
CA LYS A 94 14.35 -4.89 -19.68
C LYS A 94 15.39 -3.94 -19.06
N TRP A 95 14.94 -2.91 -18.34
CA TRP A 95 15.78 -1.99 -17.57
C TRP A 95 15.88 -2.37 -16.09
N LEU A 96 15.09 -3.35 -15.63
CA LEU A 96 15.13 -3.86 -14.26
C LEU A 96 16.46 -4.51 -13.91
N LYS A 97 17.22 -5.06 -14.87
CA LYS A 97 18.53 -5.67 -14.58
C LYS A 97 19.56 -4.68 -14.01
N PRO A 98 19.84 -3.52 -14.64
CA PRO A 98 20.69 -2.50 -14.05
C PRO A 98 20.00 -1.76 -12.89
N LEU A 99 18.67 -1.63 -12.91
CA LEU A 99 17.94 -1.00 -11.79
C LEU A 99 17.98 -1.88 -10.53
N CYS A 100 17.95 -3.22 -10.64
CA CYS A 100 18.13 -4.15 -9.53
C CYS A 100 19.52 -4.02 -8.89
N MET A 101 20.56 -3.75 -9.67
CA MET A 101 21.89 -3.43 -9.15
C MET A 101 21.96 -2.05 -8.50
N ILE A 102 21.09 -1.10 -8.88
CA ILE A 102 21.00 0.23 -8.26
C ILE A 102 20.04 0.22 -7.05
N THR A 103 19.04 -0.65 -7.00
CA THR A 103 18.15 -0.83 -5.85
C THR A 103 18.84 -1.55 -4.70
N GLU A 104 19.90 -2.33 -4.96
CA GLU A 104 20.85 -2.73 -3.89
C GLU A 104 21.55 -1.52 -3.24
N LEU A 105 21.55 -0.35 -3.89
CA LEU A 105 22.08 0.90 -3.33
C LEU A 105 21.01 1.70 -2.54
N ILE A 106 19.74 1.30 -2.58
CA ILE A 106 18.65 1.95 -1.83
C ILE A 106 17.90 0.94 -0.96
N PRO A 107 18.55 0.20 -0.03
CA PRO A 107 17.89 -0.49 1.07
C PRO A 107 17.57 0.47 2.24
N VAL A 108 17.71 1.79 2.06
CA VAL A 108 17.60 2.77 3.16
C VAL A 108 16.26 3.51 3.17
N LEU A 109 15.45 3.42 2.11
CA LEU A 109 14.18 4.15 2.04
C LEU A 109 12.94 3.29 2.32
N SER A 110 12.98 1.96 2.11
CA SER A 110 11.86 1.08 2.49
C SER A 110 11.83 0.82 3.99
N SER A 111 12.98 0.56 4.63
CA SER A 111 13.05 0.17 6.05
C SER A 111 12.58 1.23 7.06
N PHE A 112 12.40 2.49 6.64
CA PHE A 112 11.99 3.58 7.53
C PHE A 112 10.54 4.03 7.35
N VAL A 113 9.88 3.63 6.27
CA VAL A 113 8.49 4.02 6.01
C VAL A 113 7.65 2.76 5.94
N PRO A 114 6.62 2.59 6.81
CA PRO A 114 5.73 1.45 6.74
C PRO A 114 4.83 1.59 5.50
N LEU A 115 5.38 1.20 4.34
CA LEU A 115 4.82 1.48 3.02
C LEU A 115 3.47 0.77 2.84
N TRP A 116 3.34 -0.45 3.37
CA TRP A 116 2.10 -1.21 3.27
C TRP A 116 0.99 -0.59 4.12
N VAL A 117 1.30 -0.14 5.33
CA VAL A 117 0.36 0.58 6.21
C VAL A 117 -0.09 1.86 5.55
N VAL A 118 0.83 2.63 4.98
CA VAL A 118 0.51 3.87 4.28
C VAL A 118 -0.38 3.60 3.07
N ALA A 119 -0.08 2.58 2.27
CA ALA A 119 -0.88 2.20 1.11
C ALA A 119 -2.32 1.82 1.50
N VAL A 120 -2.50 0.96 2.51
CA VAL A 120 -3.82 0.58 3.00
C VAL A 120 -4.54 1.77 3.63
N TRP A 121 -3.83 2.64 4.36
CA TRP A 121 -4.43 3.85 4.93
C TRP A 121 -4.98 4.79 3.85
N PHE A 122 -4.23 5.00 2.76
CA PHE A 122 -4.70 5.81 1.64
C PHE A 122 -5.91 5.16 0.94
N GLU A 123 -5.90 3.84 0.76
CA GLU A 123 -7.01 3.11 0.14
C GLU A 123 -8.28 3.15 1.02
N LEU A 124 -8.15 3.05 2.34
CA LEU A 124 -9.29 3.15 3.26
C LEU A 124 -9.82 4.57 3.39
N LYS A 125 -8.98 5.57 3.14
CA LYS A 125 -9.35 6.97 3.12
C LYS A 125 -10.02 7.39 1.80
N SER A 126 -9.76 6.67 0.71
CA SER A 126 -10.29 6.97 -0.63
C SER A 126 -11.75 6.55 -0.80
#